data_AF-A0AB38NZK8-F1
#
_entry.id   AF-A0AB38NZK8-F1
#
_cell.length_a   1.000
_cell.length_b   1.000
_cell.length_c   1.000
_cell.angle_alpha   90.00
_cell.angle_beta   90.00
_cell.angle_gamma   90.00
#
_symmetry.space_group_name_H-M   'P 1'
#
loop_
_entity.id
_entity.type
_entity.pdbx_description
1 polymer ?
#
loop_
_entity_poly.entity_id
_entity_poly.type
_entity_poly.pdbx_seq_one_letter_code
_entity_poly.pdbx_strand_id
1 'polypeptide(L)'
;MRWKPVLNWKWLLSYVLIAAAVFTGVRVWHTPVSPQANIEGFLQLGFYDLMSKRKEIYDSHMQTVNHAILTTITSPNDNRFVLKGKFTEINEQNGKRFYSYTPIYYSTAQKGLMIDGLVDMLMHVDFWMQPVDGSAEQLVAGQSGAIFLYPLRK
;
A
#
# COMPACT_ATOMS: atom_id res chain seq x y z
N MET A 1 15.76 22.13 -62.40
CA MET A 1 16.80 21.64 -61.47
C MET A 1 16.11 21.11 -60.22
N ARG A 2 16.17 19.80 -59.93
CA ARG A 2 15.61 19.20 -58.71
C ARG A 2 16.75 19.04 -57.70
N TRP A 3 16.73 19.83 -56.63
CA TRP A 3 17.70 19.77 -55.56
C TRP A 3 17.45 18.51 -54.71
N LYS A 4 18.44 17.63 -54.62
CA LYS A 4 18.44 16.53 -53.65
C LYS A 4 18.96 17.09 -52.31
N PRO A 5 18.18 17.10 -51.23
CA PRO A 5 18.70 17.54 -49.94
C PRO A 5 19.73 16.51 -49.48
N VAL A 6 20.98 16.94 -49.29
CA VAL A 6 22.02 16.11 -48.69
C VAL A 6 21.69 16.02 -47.20
N LEU A 7 21.14 14.86 -46.80
CA LEU A 7 20.75 14.57 -45.44
C LEU A 7 22.00 14.50 -44.57
N ASN A 8 22.24 15.57 -43.82
CA ASN A 8 23.48 15.77 -43.08
C ASN A 8 23.43 14.97 -41.78
N TRP A 9 24.00 13.76 -41.80
CA TRP A 9 23.94 12.73 -40.76
C TRP A 9 24.25 13.22 -39.34
N LYS A 10 25.11 14.24 -39.22
CA LYS A 10 25.45 14.88 -37.92
C LYS A 10 24.23 15.54 -37.26
N TRP A 11 23.34 16.13 -38.04
CA TRP A 11 22.11 16.74 -37.53
C TRP A 11 21.10 15.69 -37.09
N LEU A 12 20.96 14.59 -37.84
CA LEU A 12 20.11 13.47 -37.44
C LEU A 12 20.54 12.86 -36.10
N LEU A 13 21.84 12.64 -35.90
CA LEU A 13 22.36 12.15 -34.62
C LEU A 13 22.06 13.11 -33.46
N SER A 14 22.17 14.42 -33.68
CA SER A 14 21.82 15.43 -32.68
C SER A 14 20.33 15.38 -32.30
N TYR A 15 19.44 15.29 -33.30
CA TYR A 15 18.00 15.16 -33.05
C TYR A 15 17.63 13.87 -32.33
N VAL A 16 18.29 12.74 -32.65
CA VAL A 16 18.07 11.46 -31.96
C VAL A 16 18.53 11.52 -30.51
N LEU A 17 19.67 12.15 -30.21
CA LEU A 17 20.16 12.32 -28.84
C LEU A 17 19.27 13.24 -28.01
N ILE A 18 18.75 14.33 -28.60
CA ILE A 18 17.79 15.22 -27.92
C ILE A 18 16.48 14.49 -27.67
N ALA A 19 15.97 13.73 -28.65
CA ALA A 19 14.76 12.92 -28.48
C ALA A 19 14.94 11.85 -27.38
N ALA A 20 16.09 11.18 -27.33
CA ALA A 20 16.41 10.22 -26.29
C ALA A 20 16.49 10.87 -24.89
N ALA A 21 17.14 12.03 -24.78
CA ALA A 21 17.26 12.77 -23.52
C ALA A 21 15.90 13.26 -22.99
N VAL A 22 15.03 13.75 -23.86
CA VAL A 22 13.65 14.14 -23.51
C VAL A 22 12.84 12.91 -23.10
N PHE A 23 12.98 11.80 -23.82
CA PHE A 23 12.24 10.56 -23.50
C PHE A 23 12.68 9.94 -22.16
N THR A 24 13.97 10.01 -21.82
CA THR A 24 14.47 9.61 -20.50
C THR A 24 14.07 10.60 -19.41
N GLY A 25 14.07 11.91 -19.68
CA GLY A 25 13.70 12.94 -18.70
C GLY A 25 12.23 12.84 -18.27
N VAL A 26 11.32 12.53 -19.20
CA VAL A 26 9.88 12.36 -18.91
C VAL A 26 9.62 11.10 -18.06
N ARG A 27 10.47 10.06 -18.16
CA ARG A 27 10.31 8.80 -17.42
C ARG A 27 10.81 8.84 -15.97
N VAL A 28 11.59 9.85 -15.59
CA VAL A 28 12.23 9.94 -14.25
C VAL A 28 11.41 10.79 -13.27
N TRP A 29 10.36 11.47 -13.72
CA TRP A 29 9.50 12.30 -12.85
C TRP A 29 8.35 11.49 -12.26
N HIS A 30 8.68 10.43 -11.53
CA HIS A 30 7.79 9.97 -10.47
C HIS A 30 8.38 10.50 -9.17
N THR A 31 7.92 11.69 -8.79
CA THR A 31 8.15 12.17 -7.42
C THR A 31 7.57 11.12 -6.49
N PRO A 32 8.38 10.47 -5.63
CA PRO A 32 7.82 9.61 -4.61
C PRO A 32 6.86 10.47 -3.80
N VAL A 33 5.57 10.10 -3.84
CA VAL A 33 4.55 10.72 -2.98
C VAL A 33 4.97 10.41 -1.55
N SER A 34 5.70 11.33 -0.93
CA SER A 34 5.95 11.30 0.50
C SER A 34 4.57 11.33 1.17
N PRO A 35 4.22 10.36 2.03
CA PRO A 35 2.96 10.41 2.76
C PRO A 35 3.06 11.55 3.78
N GLN A 36 2.70 12.77 3.36
CA GLN A 36 2.97 13.99 4.11
C GLN A 36 1.74 14.62 4.78
N ALA A 37 0.71 13.83 5.08
CA ALA A 37 -0.40 14.31 5.90
C ALA A 37 -0.75 13.31 6.99
N ASN A 38 -1.05 13.83 8.18
CA ASN A 38 -1.76 13.08 9.22
C ASN A 38 -3.14 12.73 8.66
N ILE A 39 -3.21 11.56 8.04
CA ILE A 39 -4.39 11.07 7.36
C ILE A 39 -4.99 9.99 8.24
N GLU A 40 -6.27 10.15 8.52
CA GLU A 40 -7.11 9.15 9.15
C GLU A 40 -7.96 8.44 8.10
N GLY A 41 -8.27 7.18 8.35
CA GLY A 41 -9.23 6.45 7.55
C GLY A 41 -9.83 5.27 8.29
N PHE A 42 -11.02 4.92 7.84
CA PHE A 42 -11.83 3.86 8.41
C PHE A 42 -12.03 2.81 7.34
N LEU A 43 -11.74 1.56 7.67
CA LEU A 43 -12.00 0.42 6.82
C LEU A 43 -12.61 -0.71 7.64
N GLN A 44 -13.35 -1.57 6.98
CA GLN A 44 -13.94 -2.75 7.61
C GLN A 44 -13.26 -4.01 7.07
N LEU A 45 -12.82 -4.87 8.00
CA LEU A 45 -12.23 -6.17 7.70
C LEU A 45 -13.27 -7.25 7.93
N GLY A 46 -13.37 -8.19 6.99
CA GLY A 46 -14.30 -9.31 7.07
C GLY A 46 -13.60 -10.63 6.81
N PHE A 47 -13.87 -11.62 7.66
CA PHE A 47 -13.46 -13.00 7.45
C PHE A 47 -14.69 -13.86 7.24
N TYR A 48 -14.62 -14.78 6.29
CA TYR A 48 -15.72 -15.70 5.98
C TYR A 48 -15.18 -17.11 5.84
N ASP A 49 -15.66 -18.02 6.68
CA ASP A 49 -15.40 -19.45 6.54
C ASP A 49 -16.53 -20.11 5.74
N LEU A 50 -16.18 -20.62 4.57
CA LEU A 50 -17.10 -21.32 3.66
C LEU A 50 -17.66 -22.61 4.26
N MET A 51 -16.88 -23.33 5.08
CA MET A 51 -17.27 -24.64 5.60
C MET A 51 -18.26 -24.48 6.77
N SER A 52 -17.93 -23.61 7.73
CA SER A 52 -18.81 -23.37 8.88
C SER A 52 -19.87 -22.30 8.64
N LYS A 53 -19.83 -21.60 7.48
CA LYS A 53 -20.67 -20.42 7.16
C LYS A 53 -20.59 -19.32 8.22
N ARG A 54 -19.47 -19.28 8.94
CA ARG A 54 -19.20 -18.29 9.98
C ARG A 54 -18.61 -17.04 9.33
N LYS A 55 -19.10 -15.88 9.75
CA LYS A 55 -18.54 -14.58 9.38
C LYS A 55 -18.06 -13.84 10.61
N GLU A 56 -16.94 -13.16 10.47
CA GLU A 56 -16.42 -12.20 11.45
C GLU A 56 -16.22 -10.86 10.74
N ILE A 57 -16.62 -9.77 11.40
CA ILE A 57 -16.51 -8.42 10.88
C ILE A 57 -15.84 -7.57 11.95
N TYR A 58 -14.89 -6.74 11.55
CA TYR A 58 -14.10 -5.87 12.41
C TYR A 58 -13.98 -4.49 11.81
N ASP A 59 -14.08 -3.47 12.65
CA ASP A 59 -13.87 -2.09 12.26
C ASP A 59 -12.42 -1.74 12.52
N SER A 60 -11.74 -1.18 11.51
CA SER A 60 -10.33 -0.81 11.54
C SER A 60 -10.20 0.69 11.32
N HIS A 61 -9.70 1.37 12.33
CA HIS A 61 -9.27 2.75 12.25
C HIS A 61 -7.76 2.81 12.02
N MET A 62 -7.33 3.58 11.03
CA MET A 62 -5.93 3.76 10.67
C MET A 62 -5.59 5.24 10.65
N GLN A 63 -4.45 5.58 11.24
CA GLN A 63 -3.96 6.95 11.32
C GLN A 63 -2.48 6.99 10.96
N THR A 64 -2.11 7.80 9.98
CA THR A 64 -0.70 8.02 9.64
C THR A 64 -0.14 9.12 10.54
N VAL A 65 0.89 8.82 11.34
CA VAL A 65 1.58 9.77 12.22
C VAL A 65 3.09 9.55 12.08
N ASN A 66 3.85 10.60 11.76
CA ASN A 66 5.31 10.55 11.68
C ASN A 66 5.87 9.38 10.83
N HIS A 67 5.35 9.17 9.62
CA HIS A 67 5.74 8.08 8.71
C HIS A 67 5.45 6.65 9.25
N ALA A 68 4.64 6.53 10.30
CA ALA A 68 4.12 5.25 10.79
C ALA A 68 2.60 5.22 10.67
N ILE A 69 2.02 4.05 10.43
CA ILE A 69 0.58 3.86 10.38
C ILE A 69 0.15 3.21 11.70
N LEU A 70 -0.52 3.97 12.56
CA LEU A 70 -1.18 3.46 13.75
C LEU A 70 -2.49 2.83 13.35
N THR A 71 -2.76 1.62 13.84
CA THR A 71 -3.99 0.89 13.55
C THR A 71 -4.69 0.49 14.84
N THR A 72 -6.01 0.59 14.84
CA THR A 72 -6.89 0.13 15.91
C THR A 72 -8.02 -0.66 15.29
N ILE A 73 -8.09 -1.94 15.60
CA ILE A 73 -9.11 -2.87 15.11
C ILE A 73 -9.99 -3.26 16.30
N THR A 74 -11.30 -3.10 16.15
CA THR A 74 -12.32 -3.41 17.15
C THR A 74 -13.39 -4.30 16.56
N SER A 75 -14.09 -5.07 17.40
CA SER A 75 -15.25 -5.82 16.95
C SER A 75 -16.54 -5.08 17.29
N PRO A 76 -17.47 -4.89 16.34
CA PRO A 76 -18.80 -4.36 16.64
C PRO A 76 -19.62 -5.33 17.50
N ASN A 77 -19.26 -6.62 17.53
CA ASN A 77 -19.97 -7.67 18.26
C ASN A 77 -19.30 -8.05 19.59
N ASP A 78 -18.07 -7.60 19.85
CA ASP A 78 -17.34 -7.88 21.09
C ASP A 78 -16.54 -6.65 21.52
N ASN A 79 -17.04 -5.92 22.51
CA ASN A 79 -16.40 -4.73 23.06
C ASN A 79 -15.09 -5.00 23.81
N ARG A 80 -14.77 -6.28 24.08
CA ARG A 80 -13.49 -6.68 24.72
C ARG A 80 -12.41 -6.98 23.68
N PHE A 81 -12.79 -7.11 22.40
CA PHE A 81 -11.84 -7.27 21.32
C PHE A 81 -11.25 -5.93 20.90
N VAL A 82 -9.95 -5.75 21.15
CA VAL A 82 -9.19 -4.58 20.72
C VAL A 82 -7.80 -5.02 20.32
N LEU A 83 -7.41 -4.68 19.09
CA LEU A 83 -6.05 -4.85 18.58
C LEU A 83 -5.52 -3.49 18.14
N LYS A 84 -4.44 -3.03 18.76
CA LYS A 84 -3.74 -1.82 18.40
C LYS A 84 -2.32 -2.15 18.02
N GLY A 85 -1.85 -1.54 16.94
CA GLY A 85 -0.45 -1.66 16.55
C GLY A 85 0.03 -0.50 15.71
N LYS A 86 1.29 -0.62 15.31
CA LYS A 86 2.00 0.36 14.52
C LYS A 86 2.69 -0.36 13.37
N PHE A 87 2.38 0.04 12.15
CA PHE A 87 3.19 -0.31 10.99
C PHE A 87 4.29 0.73 10.80
N THR A 88 5.53 0.26 10.71
CA THR A 88 6.69 1.08 10.39
C THR A 88 7.29 0.60 9.08
N GLU A 89 7.41 1.51 8.12
CA GLU A 89 8.02 1.21 6.83
C GLU A 89 9.48 0.78 7.02
N ILE A 90 9.83 -0.35 6.41
CA ILE A 90 11.18 -0.93 6.47
C ILE A 90 11.96 -0.53 5.22
N ASN A 91 11.41 -0.84 4.05
CA ASN A 91 12.02 -0.56 2.76
C ASN A 91 10.98 -0.63 1.62
N GLU A 92 11.41 -0.19 0.43
CA GLU A 92 10.68 -0.34 -0.83
C GLU A 92 11.53 -1.17 -1.80
N GLN A 93 10.97 -2.25 -2.37
CA GLN A 93 11.64 -3.09 -3.36
C GLN A 93 10.63 -3.53 -4.44
N ASN A 94 10.99 -3.36 -5.72
CA ASN A 94 10.17 -3.78 -6.87
C ASN A 94 8.72 -3.24 -6.83
N GLY A 95 8.52 -1.98 -6.39
CA GLY A 95 7.20 -1.36 -6.25
C GLY A 95 6.37 -1.86 -5.05
N LYS A 96 6.94 -2.75 -4.22
CA LYS A 96 6.35 -3.20 -2.96
C LYS A 96 6.97 -2.43 -1.81
N ARG A 97 6.15 -1.88 -0.92
CA ARG A 97 6.58 -1.30 0.35
C ARG A 97 6.40 -2.31 1.46
N PHE A 98 7.45 -2.56 2.22
CA PHE A 98 7.47 -3.50 3.33
C PHE A 98 7.31 -2.75 4.65
N TYR A 99 6.53 -3.33 5.56
CA TYR A 99 6.22 -2.77 6.85
C TYR A 99 6.41 -3.82 7.94
N SER A 100 7.02 -3.40 9.04
CA SER A 100 7.05 -4.18 10.28
C SER A 100 5.86 -3.79 11.14
N TYR A 101 5.18 -4.76 11.72
CA TYR A 101 4.09 -4.52 12.67
C TYR A 101 4.61 -4.64 14.10
N THR A 102 4.43 -3.59 14.88
CA THR A 102 4.69 -3.59 16.32
C THR A 102 3.34 -3.58 17.06
N PRO A 103 3.01 -4.61 17.86
CA PRO A 103 1.82 -4.58 18.69
C PRO A 103 1.95 -3.50 19.77
N ILE A 104 0.89 -2.74 19.99
CA ILE A 104 0.78 -1.79 21.10
C ILE A 104 -0.14 -2.36 22.18
N TYR A 105 -1.24 -2.98 21.77
CA TYR A 105 -2.21 -3.56 22.68
C TYR A 105 -2.99 -4.67 21.97
N TYR A 106 -3.21 -5.79 22.66
CA TYR A 106 -4.07 -6.84 22.18
C TYR A 106 -4.89 -7.40 23.34
N SER A 107 -6.20 -7.41 23.18
CA SER A 107 -7.16 -7.97 24.13
C SER A 107 -8.25 -8.69 23.36
N THR A 108 -8.52 -9.94 23.75
CA THR A 108 -9.66 -10.71 23.26
C THR A 108 -10.18 -11.57 24.41
N ALA A 109 -11.50 -11.73 24.48
CA ALA A 109 -12.13 -12.68 25.39
C ALA A 109 -12.44 -14.02 24.73
N GLN A 110 -12.38 -14.08 23.41
CA GLN A 110 -12.69 -15.26 22.60
C GLN A 110 -11.40 -15.82 22.00
N LYS A 111 -11.33 -17.14 21.88
CA LYS A 111 -10.22 -17.86 21.22
C LYS A 111 -10.71 -18.53 19.96
N GLY A 112 -9.85 -18.70 18.96
CA GLY A 112 -10.21 -19.37 17.71
C GLY A 112 -11.06 -18.49 16.79
N LEU A 113 -10.78 -17.18 16.82
CA LEU A 113 -11.31 -16.25 15.84
C LEU A 113 -10.49 -16.39 14.56
N MET A 114 -11.11 -16.20 13.39
CA MET A 114 -10.39 -16.20 12.12
C MET A 114 -9.36 -15.06 12.06
N ILE A 115 -9.65 -13.92 12.71
CA ILE A 115 -8.68 -12.82 12.82
C ILE A 115 -7.39 -13.23 13.56
N ASP A 116 -7.41 -14.25 14.40
CA ASP A 116 -6.22 -14.70 15.15
C ASP A 116 -5.09 -15.10 14.18
N GLY A 117 -5.42 -15.67 13.02
CA GLY A 117 -4.43 -15.99 11.97
C GLY A 117 -3.81 -14.75 11.31
N LEU A 118 -4.60 -13.68 11.13
CA LEU A 118 -4.06 -12.40 10.67
C LEU A 118 -3.14 -11.78 11.74
N VAL A 119 -3.55 -11.83 13.01
CA VAL A 119 -2.71 -11.32 14.11
C VAL A 119 -1.40 -12.08 14.18
N ASP A 120 -1.43 -13.41 14.14
CA ASP A 120 -0.23 -14.24 14.17
C ASP A 120 0.71 -13.92 13.00
N MET A 121 0.18 -13.76 11.79
CA MET A 121 0.99 -13.35 10.63
C MET A 121 1.64 -11.99 10.84
N LEU A 122 0.88 -10.98 11.29
CA LEU A 122 1.40 -9.63 11.53
C LEU A 122 2.51 -9.62 12.59
N MET A 123 2.45 -10.50 13.57
CA MET A 123 3.42 -10.57 14.66
C MET A 123 4.75 -11.22 14.25
N HIS A 124 4.75 -12.04 13.19
CA HIS A 124 5.91 -12.87 12.83
C HIS A 124 6.47 -12.60 11.44
N VAL A 125 5.76 -11.84 10.59
CA VAL A 125 6.12 -11.62 9.19
C VAL A 125 6.08 -10.14 8.83
N ASP A 126 7.13 -9.67 8.17
CA ASP A 126 7.13 -8.35 7.54
C ASP A 126 6.08 -8.29 6.43
N PHE A 127 5.15 -7.35 6.55
CA PHE A 127 3.99 -7.26 5.69
C PHE A 127 4.27 -6.33 4.50
N TRP A 128 4.09 -6.83 3.29
CA TRP A 128 4.22 -5.99 2.10
C TRP A 128 2.86 -5.50 1.58
N MET A 129 2.90 -4.30 1.00
CA MET A 129 1.81 -3.61 0.35
C MET A 129 2.27 -3.17 -1.04
N GLN A 130 1.43 -3.37 -2.05
CA GLN A 130 1.71 -2.98 -3.42
C GLN A 130 0.53 -2.20 -4.04
N PRO A 131 0.77 -1.07 -4.70
CA PRO A 131 -0.25 -0.41 -5.52
C PRO A 131 -0.71 -1.34 -6.67
N VAL A 132 -2.01 -1.36 -6.95
CA VAL A 132 -2.57 -2.08 -8.10
C VAL A 132 -2.57 -1.14 -9.30
N ASP A 133 -1.79 -1.46 -10.34
CA ASP A 133 -1.58 -0.60 -11.51
C ASP A 133 -2.89 -0.28 -12.27
N GLY A 134 -3.04 0.99 -12.69
CA GLY A 134 -3.79 1.34 -13.91
C GLY A 134 -4.82 2.49 -13.84
N SER A 135 -5.41 2.82 -12.68
CA SER A 135 -6.45 3.89 -12.68
C SER A 135 -6.72 4.59 -11.35
N ALA A 136 -6.04 4.21 -10.28
CA ALA A 136 -6.04 4.98 -9.05
C ALA A 136 -4.73 4.72 -8.32
N GLU A 137 -3.92 5.77 -8.10
CA GLU A 137 -2.75 5.79 -7.19
C GLU A 137 -3.12 5.48 -5.71
N GLN A 138 -4.27 4.86 -5.50
CA GLN A 138 -4.95 4.72 -4.24
C GLN A 138 -5.28 3.27 -3.95
N LEU A 139 -5.35 2.37 -4.94
CA LEU A 139 -5.69 0.99 -4.63
C LEU A 139 -4.43 0.22 -4.22
N VAL A 140 -4.40 -0.27 -2.98
CA VAL A 140 -3.29 -1.04 -2.43
C VAL A 140 -3.76 -2.45 -2.10
N ALA A 141 -3.00 -3.44 -2.58
CA ALA A 141 -3.15 -4.84 -2.22
C ALA A 141 -2.06 -5.23 -1.21
N GLY A 142 -2.46 -5.85 -0.11
CA GLY A 142 -1.57 -6.40 0.91
C GLY A 142 -1.35 -7.90 0.75
N GLN A 143 -0.31 -8.42 1.39
CA GLN A 143 0.05 -9.85 1.38
C GLN A 143 -1.09 -10.78 1.83
N SER A 144 -1.99 -10.32 2.71
CA SER A 144 -3.15 -11.08 3.17
C SER A 144 -4.29 -11.17 2.14
N GLY A 145 -4.12 -10.59 0.95
CA GLY A 145 -5.21 -10.40 -0.01
C GLY A 145 -6.15 -9.24 0.35
N ALA A 146 -5.83 -8.48 1.41
CA ALA A 146 -6.56 -7.25 1.74
C ALA A 146 -6.36 -6.21 0.63
N ILE A 147 -7.46 -5.60 0.19
CA ILE A 147 -7.45 -4.53 -0.81
C ILE A 147 -8.11 -3.31 -0.16
N PHE A 148 -7.41 -2.18 -0.14
CA PHE A 148 -7.92 -0.94 0.46
C PHE A 148 -7.38 0.29 -0.26
N LEU A 149 -7.97 1.45 0.06
CA LEU A 149 -7.53 2.72 -0.49
C LEU A 149 -6.44 3.35 0.39
N TYR A 150 -5.28 3.68 -0.17
CA TYR A 150 -4.17 4.34 0.52
C TYR A 150 -3.41 5.32 -0.41
N PRO A 151 -3.04 6.55 0.03
CA PRO A 151 -3.28 7.08 1.36
C PRO A 151 -4.77 7.23 1.62
N LEU A 152 -5.17 7.03 2.87
CA LEU A 152 -6.57 7.14 3.25
C LEU A 152 -7.07 8.56 2.92
N ARG A 153 -8.37 8.75 2.71
CA ARG A 153 -8.91 10.08 2.43
C ARG A 153 -9.61 10.59 3.69
N LYS A 154 -9.44 11.88 3.97
CA LYS A 154 -10.11 12.61 5.05
C LYS A 154 -11.63 12.63 4.85
#